data_AF-A0A6V7M9W4-F1
#
_entry.id   AF-A0A6V7M9W4-F1
#
_cell.length_a   1.000
_cell.length_b   1.000
_cell.length_c   1.000
_cell.angle_alpha   90.00
_cell.angle_beta   90.00
_cell.angle_gamma   90.00
#
_symmetry.space_group_name_H-M   'P 1'
#
loop_
_entity.id
_entity.type
_entity.pdbx_description
1 polymer ?
#
loop_
_entity_poly.entity_id
_entity_poly.type
_entity_poly.pdbx_seq_one_letter_code
_entity_poly.pdbx_strand_id
1 'polypeptide(L)' 'LYYKPGTGLDSRPQLINGDGDGTVNIRSLEGCLHWQGKQKGKVYHQTFAHIDHMQILSNPAILKYIRTILTF' A
#
# COMPACT_ATOMS: atom_id res chain seq x y z
N LEU A 1 -3.35 14.34 8.30
CA LEU A 1 -4.49 14.83 9.12
C LEU A 1 -4.34 16.32 9.29
N TYR A 2 -5.44 17.06 9.22
CA TYR A 2 -5.46 18.48 9.47
C TYR A 2 -6.48 18.81 10.56
N TYR A 3 -6.01 19.40 11.66
CA TYR A 3 -6.84 19.94 12.74
C TYR A 3 -6.95 21.44 12.54
N LYS A 4 -8.17 21.98 12.56
CA LYS A 4 -8.37 23.42 12.38
C LYS A 4 -7.80 24.18 13.58
N PRO A 5 -7.18 25.36 13.37
CA PRO A 5 -6.78 26.21 14.49
C PRO A 5 -7.99 26.49 15.40
N GLY A 6 -7.82 26.32 16.72
CA GLY A 6 -8.88 26.54 17.71
C GLY A 6 -9.81 25.35 17.97
N THR A 7 -9.61 24.19 17.33
CA THR A 7 -10.33 22.95 17.67
C THR A 7 -9.46 22.00 18.48
N GLY A 8 -10.02 21.38 19.52
CA GLY A 8 -9.33 20.39 20.34
C GLY A 8 -9.01 19.08 19.60
N LEU A 9 -8.13 18.26 20.17
CA LEU A 9 -7.71 16.96 19.62
C LEU A 9 -8.82 15.90 19.71
N ASP A 10 -9.87 16.16 20.47
CA ASP A 10 -11.12 15.41 20.57
C ASP A 10 -12.04 15.61 19.35
N SER A 11 -11.80 16.66 18.55
CA SER A 11 -12.53 16.89 17.31
C SER A 11 -12.08 15.96 16.18
N ARG A 12 -13.01 15.62 15.29
CA ARG A 12 -12.70 14.80 14.11
C ARG A 12 -11.83 15.61 13.13
N PRO A 13 -10.60 15.18 12.83
CA PRO A 13 -9.74 15.89 11.90
C PRO A 13 -10.29 15.85 10.48
N GLN A 14 -9.87 16.81 9.66
CA GLN A 14 -10.03 16.72 8.22
C GLN A 14 -9.00 15.75 7.65
N LEU A 15 -9.48 14.86 6.78
CA LEU A 15 -8.63 13.93 6.03
C LEU A 15 -8.04 14.66 4.83
N ILE A 16 -6.71 14.64 4.74
CA ILE A 16 -5.97 15.02 3.54
C ILE A 16 -5.47 13.71 2.96
N ASN A 17 -6.06 13.29 1.85
CA ASN A 17 -5.72 12.05 1.18
C ASN A 17 -4.45 12.26 0.34
N GLY A 18 -3.62 11.23 0.30
CA GLY A 18 -2.51 11.10 -0.66
C GLY A 18 -2.57 9.73 -1.31
N ASP A 19 -1.57 9.42 -2.14
CA ASP A 19 -1.52 8.15 -2.83
C ASP A 19 -1.30 6.97 -1.88
N GLY A 20 -1.90 5.83 -2.22
CA GLY A 20 -1.92 4.62 -1.42
C GLY A 20 -3.02 3.66 -1.89
N ASP A 21 -3.30 2.66 -1.07
CA ASP A 21 -4.37 1.67 -1.32
C ASP A 21 -5.68 2.00 -0.56
N GLY A 22 -5.84 3.25 -0.12
CA GLY A 22 -6.97 3.68 0.71
C GLY A 22 -6.75 3.52 2.22
N THR A 23 -5.73 2.76 2.65
CA THR A 23 -5.34 2.61 4.08
C THR A 23 -3.85 2.87 4.30
N VAL A 24 -2.99 2.24 3.51
CA VAL A 24 -1.54 2.34 3.57
C VAL A 24 -1.03 3.33 2.52
N ASN A 25 -0.20 4.28 2.94
CA ASN A 25 0.39 5.27 2.06
C ASN A 25 1.40 4.64 1.07
N ILE A 26 1.50 5.20 -0.14
CA ILE A 26 2.43 4.73 -1.18
C ILE A 26 3.88 4.66 -0.71
N ARG A 27 4.34 5.62 0.11
CA ARG A 27 5.69 5.63 0.70
C ARG A 27 5.96 4.36 1.52
N SER A 28 4.95 3.87 2.24
CA SER A 28 5.05 2.64 3.01
C SER A 28 4.99 1.41 2.11
N LEU A 29 4.11 1.40 1.09
CA LEU A 29 3.99 0.31 0.12
C LEU A 29 5.29 0.10 -0.69
N GLU A 30 6.03 1.17 -0.97
CA GLU A 30 7.30 1.15 -1.70
C GLU A 30 8.52 0.81 -0.82
N GLY A 31 8.33 0.58 0.48
CA GLY A 31 9.43 0.33 1.41
C GLY A 31 10.31 -0.87 1.03
N CYS A 32 9.75 -1.88 0.35
CA CYS A 32 10.49 -3.06 -0.11
C CYS A 32 11.61 -2.71 -1.10
N LEU A 33 11.46 -1.62 -1.86
CA LEU A 33 12.48 -1.18 -2.83
C LEU A 33 13.80 -0.83 -2.15
N HIS A 34 13.77 -0.39 -0.89
CA HIS A 34 14.97 -0.08 -0.12
C HIS A 34 15.84 -1.30 0.18
N TRP A 35 15.31 -2.52 0.04
CA TRP A 35 16.05 -3.77 0.26
C TRP A 35 16.69 -4.32 -1.01
N GLN A 36 16.41 -3.72 -2.18
CA GLN A 36 17.09 -4.10 -3.41
C GLN A 36 18.61 -3.95 -3.26
N GLY A 37 19.35 -5.02 -3.59
CA GLY A 37 20.81 -5.05 -3.48
C GLY A 37 21.36 -5.17 -2.05
N LYS A 38 20.51 -5.20 -1.01
CA LYS A 38 20.93 -5.30 0.40
C LYS A 38 20.87 -6.72 0.97
N GLN A 39 20.51 -7.70 0.15
CA GLN A 39 20.37 -9.10 0.53
C GLN A 39 20.75 -10.00 -0.66
N LYS A 40 21.09 -11.27 -0.38
CA LYS A 40 21.43 -12.25 -1.43
C LYS A 40 20.26 -12.57 -2.36
N GLY A 41 19.04 -12.64 -1.81
CA GLY A 41 17.83 -12.94 -2.56
C GLY A 41 17.34 -11.72 -3.34
N LYS A 42 16.89 -11.92 -4.58
CA LYS A 42 16.30 -10.84 -5.39
C LYS A 42 15.01 -10.33 -4.74
N VAL A 43 14.79 -9.01 -4.80
CA VAL A 43 13.53 -8.38 -4.41
C VAL A 43 12.74 -8.07 -5.67
N TYR A 44 11.56 -8.67 -5.80
CA TYR A 44 10.61 -8.38 -6.88
C TYR A 44 9.45 -7.54 -6.32
N HIS A 45 8.97 -6.58 -7.09
CA HIS A 45 7.80 -5.77 -6.72
C HIS A 45 6.81 -5.76 -7.88
N GLN A 46 5.52 -5.78 -7.56
CA GLN A 46 4.43 -5.70 -8.53
C GLN A 46 3.38 -4.74 -7.98
N THR A 47 3.12 -3.66 -8.72
CA THR A 47 2.08 -2.68 -8.39
C THR A 47 0.75 -3.10 -9.01
N PHE A 48 -0.35 -2.87 -8.29
CA PHE A 48 -1.70 -3.02 -8.81
C PHE A 48 -2.46 -1.71 -8.60
N ALA A 49 -2.67 -0.96 -9.68
CA ALA A 49 -3.33 0.34 -9.61
C ALA A 49 -4.83 0.18 -9.30
N HIS A 50 -5.38 1.15 -8.56
CA HIS A 50 -6.81 1.24 -8.23
C HIS A 50 -7.36 0.03 -7.46
N ILE A 51 -6.52 -0.60 -6.64
CA ILE A 51 -6.91 -1.68 -5.73
C ILE A 51 -6.97 -1.12 -4.31
N ASP A 52 -8.13 -1.27 -3.68
CA ASP A 52 -8.30 -0.97 -2.26
C ASP A 52 -7.58 -2.01 -1.38
N HIS A 53 -7.17 -1.58 -0.19
CA HIS A 53 -6.46 -2.38 0.80
C HIS A 53 -7.10 -3.77 1.04
N MET A 54 -8.43 -3.85 1.11
CA MET A 54 -9.12 -5.12 1.36
C MET A 54 -9.33 -5.94 0.07
N GLN A 55 -9.41 -5.28 -1.07
CA GLN A 55 -9.56 -5.94 -2.37
C GLN A 55 -8.31 -6.75 -2.75
N ILE A 56 -7.15 -6.48 -2.14
CA ILE A 56 -5.91 -7.24 -2.40
C ILE A 56 -6.09 -8.75 -2.20
N LEU A 57 -6.99 -9.16 -1.30
CA LEU A 57 -7.22 -10.57 -0.93
C LEU A 57 -8.12 -11.33 -1.93
N SER A 58 -8.94 -10.61 -2.70
CA SER A 58 -9.97 -11.22 -3.56
C SER A 58 -9.89 -10.80 -5.02
N ASN A 59 -9.03 -9.83 -5.37
CA ASN A 59 -8.90 -9.35 -6.73
C ASN A 59 -8.40 -10.46 -7.68
N PRO A 60 -9.13 -10.78 -8.77
CA PRO A 60 -8.76 -11.86 -9.68
C PRO A 60 -7.37 -11.72 -10.33
N ALA A 61 -6.93 -10.49 -10.62
CA ALA A 61 -5.62 -10.24 -11.22
C ALA A 61 -4.48 -10.56 -10.25
N ILE A 62 -4.69 -10.25 -8.96
CA ILE A 62 -3.72 -10.53 -7.89
C ILE A 62 -3.67 -12.02 -7.59
N LEU A 63 -4.83 -12.67 -7.49
CA LEU A 63 -4.90 -14.13 -7.32
C LEU A 63 -4.26 -14.86 -8.50
N LYS A 64 -4.41 -14.35 -9.72
CA LYS A 64 -3.72 -14.87 -10.91
C LYS A 64 -2.21 -14.70 -10.80
N TYR A 65 -1.73 -13.53 -10.38
CA TYR A 65 -0.30 -13.28 -10.17
C TYR A 65 0.31 -14.22 -9.12
N ILE A 66 -0.37 -14.39 -7.98
CA ILE A 66 0.06 -15.32 -6.93
C ILE A 66 0.12 -16.75 -7.48
N ARG A 67 -0.89 -17.19 -8.25
CA ARG A 67 -0.86 -18.52 -8.90
C ARG A 67 0.35 -18.67 -9.81
N THR A 68 0.66 -17.68 -10.65
CA THR A 68 1.85 -17.70 -11.51
C THR A 68 3.15 -17.86 -10.72
N ILE A 69 3.23 -17.27 -9.52
CA ILE A 69 4.39 -17.44 -8.62
C ILE A 69 4.40 -18.82 -7.94
N LEU A 70 3.26 -19.45 -7.69
CA LEU A 70 3.22 -20.74 -7.01
C LEU A 70 3.41 -21.94 -7.96
N THR A 71 3.03 -21.79 -9.22
CA THR A 71 3.08 -22.88 -10.21
C THR A 71 4.38 -22.91 -11.02
N PHE A 72 5.51 -22.52 -10.41
CA PHE A 72 6.83 -22.66 -11.04
C PHE A 72 7.14 -24.11 -11.41
#